data_AF-A0A8J2P8F9-F1
#
_entry.id   AF-A0A8J2P8F9-F1
#
_cell.length_a   1.000
_cell.length_b   1.000
_cell.length_c   1.000
_cell.angle_alpha   90.00
_cell.angle_beta   90.00
_cell.angle_gamma   90.00
#
_symmetry.space_group_name_H-M   'P 1'
#
loop_
_entity.id
_entity.type
_entity.pdbx_description
1 polymer ?
#
loop_
_entity_poly.entity_id
_entity_poly.type
_entity_poly.pdbx_seq_one_letter_code
_entity_poly.pdbx_strand_id
1 'polypeptide(L)'
;MKSVQPCPVRQARVNCPHLTYIRRMDFSPADLTSGITIHCYRPGHKSPTKVINTHGIIPEDFSTSTCKGAVRGLKFIKNHAQNFLEQIEPICNLTDSIDPGTLECEEDEALIGLQVDIEHPSKLIKKMEIQCRKVPTPALNCTPTETFQSVSVCDNSSGLQDMVCKFIQTVGIQVSQSATKSEKKAFRFYSDWELSTSGGLLGSSLQAVFSAKIGPSQESSYNWSSTTSSTWTELTSVEVSTSTPPGVITRLEQLIGQCSFYNVNVNYFKQIDISPNSTSRVNNSLKFEESINFSLPPINLVF
;
A
#
# COMPACT_ATOMS: atom_id res chain seq x y z
N MET A 1 -30.35 39.11 -35.48
CA MET A 1 -29.42 38.08 -34.96
C MET A 1 -30.21 36.81 -34.71
N LYS A 2 -29.86 35.68 -35.33
CA LYS A 2 -30.52 34.40 -35.04
C LYS A 2 -29.96 33.88 -33.71
N SER A 3 -30.82 33.61 -32.74
CA SER A 3 -30.44 33.00 -31.47
C SER A 3 -29.91 31.59 -31.76
N VAL A 4 -28.69 31.29 -31.33
CA VAL A 4 -28.09 29.95 -31.49
C VAL A 4 -28.74 29.04 -30.46
N GLN A 5 -29.58 28.12 -30.92
CA GLN A 5 -30.20 27.13 -30.04
C GLN A 5 -29.12 26.13 -29.58
N PRO A 6 -28.99 25.86 -28.26
CA PRO A 6 -28.00 24.91 -27.76
C PRO A 6 -28.29 23.49 -28.27
N CYS A 7 -27.23 22.76 -28.63
CA CYS A 7 -27.34 21.36 -29.03
C CYS A 7 -27.77 20.48 -27.83
N PRO A 8 -28.64 19.47 -28.03
CA PRO A 8 -29.03 18.56 -26.97
C PRO A 8 -27.82 17.72 -26.50
N VAL A 9 -27.78 17.44 -25.20
CA VAL A 9 -26.70 16.69 -24.55
C VAL A 9 -27.25 15.43 -23.90
N ARG A 10 -26.59 14.29 -24.13
CA ARG A 10 -26.87 12.99 -23.49
C ARG A 10 -25.80 12.70 -22.45
N GLN A 11 -26.22 12.44 -21.23
CA GLN A 11 -25.32 11.99 -20.16
C GLN A 11 -25.15 10.47 -20.23
N ALA A 12 -23.92 9.98 -20.17
CA ALA A 12 -23.60 8.56 -20.01
C ALA A 12 -22.76 8.37 -18.74
N ARG A 13 -23.18 7.44 -17.88
CA ARG A 13 -22.50 7.13 -16.63
C ARG A 13 -22.12 5.66 -16.61
N VAL A 14 -20.86 5.39 -16.29
CA VAL A 14 -20.31 4.04 -16.18
C VAL A 14 -19.61 3.88 -14.84
N ASN A 15 -19.98 2.85 -14.09
CA ASN A 15 -19.44 2.59 -12.77
C ASN A 15 -19.00 1.13 -12.66
N CYS A 16 -17.83 0.94 -12.07
CA CYS A 16 -17.34 -0.35 -11.65
C CYS A 16 -18.22 -0.94 -10.54
N PRO A 17 -18.45 -2.26 -10.57
CA PRO A 17 -19.09 -2.98 -9.46
C PRO A 17 -18.42 -2.75 -8.10
N HIS A 18 -19.12 -3.13 -7.02
CA HIS A 18 -18.58 -3.02 -5.67
C HIS A 18 -17.24 -3.77 -5.52
N LEU A 19 -16.26 -3.12 -4.87
CA LEU A 19 -14.88 -3.59 -4.66
C LEU A 19 -14.11 -3.90 -5.96
N THR A 20 -14.43 -3.17 -7.03
CA THR A 20 -13.66 -3.17 -8.27
C THR A 20 -13.33 -1.75 -8.69
N TYR A 21 -12.19 -1.58 -9.36
CA TYR A 21 -11.62 -0.29 -9.71
C TYR A 21 -11.20 -0.29 -11.17
N ILE A 22 -11.20 0.88 -11.80
CA ILE A 22 -10.67 1.02 -13.16
C ILE A 22 -9.16 0.82 -13.08
N ARG A 23 -8.64 -0.09 -13.91
CA ARG A 23 -7.19 -0.35 -14.03
C ARG A 23 -6.68 -0.16 -15.45
N ARG A 24 -7.57 -0.32 -16.43
CA ARG A 24 -7.29 -0.14 -17.84
C ARG A 24 -8.44 0.62 -18.47
N MET A 25 -8.08 1.53 -19.36
CA MET A 25 -9.01 2.29 -20.18
C MET A 25 -8.57 2.13 -21.62
N ASP A 26 -9.49 1.69 -22.46
CA ASP A 26 -9.29 1.64 -23.90
C ASP A 26 -10.11 2.76 -24.52
N PHE A 27 -9.42 3.54 -25.34
CA PHE A 27 -9.98 4.55 -26.21
C PHE A 27 -9.90 3.95 -27.61
N SER A 28 -11.03 3.82 -28.31
CA SER A 28 -11.03 3.20 -29.63
C SER A 28 -10.85 4.28 -30.70
N PRO A 29 -9.75 4.25 -31.48
CA PRO A 29 -9.53 5.23 -32.55
C PRO A 29 -10.27 4.88 -33.85
N ALA A 30 -10.70 3.62 -34.01
CA ALA A 30 -11.16 3.07 -35.30
C ALA A 30 -12.66 3.23 -35.59
N ASP A 31 -13.46 3.64 -34.60
CA ASP A 31 -14.89 3.85 -34.79
C ASP A 31 -15.29 5.10 -34.01
N LEU A 32 -15.75 6.11 -34.74
CA LEU A 32 -16.18 7.37 -34.13
C LEU A 32 -17.35 7.14 -33.14
N THR A 33 -17.95 5.96 -33.02
CA THR A 33 -19.04 5.67 -32.09
C THR A 33 -18.66 4.87 -30.85
N SER A 34 -17.41 4.40 -30.74
CA SER A 34 -17.06 3.27 -29.85
C SER A 34 -16.64 3.62 -28.43
N GLY A 35 -16.71 4.88 -28.01
CA GLY A 35 -16.71 5.31 -26.60
C GLY A 35 -15.44 5.04 -25.81
N ILE A 36 -15.52 5.33 -24.52
CA ILE A 36 -14.50 4.95 -23.53
C ILE A 36 -14.88 3.56 -23.03
N THR A 37 -13.98 2.60 -23.19
CA THR A 37 -14.12 1.27 -22.57
C THR A 37 -13.31 1.22 -21.29
N ILE A 38 -13.99 1.05 -20.16
CA ILE A 38 -13.36 0.89 -18.85
C ILE A 38 -13.31 -0.59 -18.46
N HIS A 39 -12.17 -1.00 -17.93
CA HIS A 39 -11.95 -2.36 -17.43
C HIS A 39 -11.80 -2.32 -15.91
N CYS A 40 -12.78 -2.90 -15.23
CA CYS A 40 -12.88 -2.94 -13.78
C CYS A 40 -12.25 -4.22 -13.24
N TYR A 41 -11.33 -4.09 -12.28
CA TYR A 41 -10.62 -5.21 -11.67
C TYR A 41 -10.86 -5.25 -10.17
N ARG A 42 -11.03 -6.46 -9.64
CA ARG A 42 -10.91 -6.71 -8.20
C ARG A 42 -9.42 -6.71 -7.79
N PRO A 43 -9.04 -6.23 -6.60
CA PRO A 43 -7.68 -6.34 -6.09
C PRO A 43 -7.10 -7.75 -6.23
N GLY A 44 -5.87 -7.87 -6.76
CA GLY A 44 -5.18 -9.14 -6.95
C GLY A 44 -5.62 -9.99 -8.16
N HIS A 45 -6.63 -9.59 -8.92
CA HIS A 45 -7.06 -10.28 -10.13
C HIS A 45 -6.28 -9.82 -11.37
N LYS A 46 -6.01 -10.76 -12.30
CA LYS A 46 -5.31 -10.48 -13.57
C LYS A 46 -6.26 -10.18 -14.74
N SER A 47 -7.51 -10.59 -14.66
CA SER A 47 -8.54 -10.37 -15.67
C SER A 47 -9.59 -9.38 -15.18
N PRO A 48 -10.21 -8.61 -16.10
CA PRO A 48 -11.26 -7.68 -15.72
C PRO A 48 -12.47 -8.47 -15.18
N THR A 49 -13.01 -8.00 -14.07
CA THR A 49 -14.28 -8.49 -13.51
C THR A 49 -15.45 -7.98 -14.32
N LYS A 50 -15.34 -6.78 -14.88
CA LYS A 50 -16.34 -6.17 -15.76
C LYS A 50 -15.67 -5.27 -16.78
N VAL A 51 -16.20 -5.28 -18.00
CA VAL A 51 -15.86 -4.34 -19.07
C VAL A 51 -17.12 -3.53 -19.38
N ILE A 52 -17.02 -2.20 -19.45
CA ILE A 52 -18.15 -1.29 -19.65
C ILE A 52 -17.75 -0.24 -20.67
N ASN A 53 -18.64 0.10 -21.60
CA ASN A 53 -18.41 1.08 -22.65
C ASN A 53 -19.38 2.28 -22.52
N THR A 54 -18.90 3.51 -22.70
CA THR A 54 -19.72 4.74 -22.60
C THR A 54 -20.48 5.10 -23.89
N HIS A 55 -20.13 4.50 -25.04
CA HIS A 55 -20.73 4.73 -26.36
C HIS A 55 -20.69 6.21 -26.85
N GLY A 56 -19.49 6.82 -26.96
CA GLY A 56 -19.27 8.21 -27.44
C GLY A 56 -18.13 8.33 -28.47
N ILE A 57 -17.92 9.49 -29.11
CA ILE A 57 -16.75 9.70 -30.02
C ILE A 57 -15.57 10.21 -29.20
N ILE A 58 -14.36 9.75 -29.51
CA ILE A 58 -13.09 10.27 -28.98
C ILE A 58 -12.17 10.57 -30.17
N PRO A 59 -11.31 11.62 -30.13
CA PRO A 59 -10.37 11.92 -31.21
C PRO A 59 -9.41 10.75 -31.55
N GLU A 60 -8.81 10.74 -32.74
CA GLU A 60 -8.24 9.54 -33.37
C GLU A 60 -6.87 9.01 -32.84
N ASP A 61 -6.23 9.63 -31.85
CA ASP A 61 -4.87 9.23 -31.41
C ASP A 61 -4.76 8.94 -29.91
N PHE A 62 -5.34 7.83 -29.46
CA PHE A 62 -5.27 7.44 -28.05
C PHE A 62 -4.52 6.13 -27.81
N SER A 63 -3.59 6.18 -26.86
CA SER A 63 -2.84 5.02 -26.40
C SER A 63 -3.64 4.23 -25.35
N THR A 64 -3.60 2.89 -25.45
CA THR A 64 -4.07 2.02 -24.38
C THR A 64 -3.08 2.06 -23.23
N SER A 65 -3.55 2.41 -22.05
CA SER A 65 -2.72 2.53 -20.86
C SER A 65 -3.31 1.66 -19.75
N THR A 66 -2.44 0.89 -19.11
CA THR A 66 -2.82 -0.06 -18.04
C THR A 66 -1.98 0.24 -16.82
N CYS A 67 -2.64 0.59 -15.72
CA CYS A 67 -1.97 0.75 -14.44
C CYS A 67 -1.64 -0.62 -13.81
N LYS A 68 -0.56 -0.66 -13.01
CA LYS A 68 -0.27 -1.84 -12.18
C LYS A 68 -1.32 -1.99 -11.05
N GLY A 69 -1.66 -0.88 -10.40
CA GLY A 69 -2.73 -0.75 -9.40
C GLY A 69 -4.05 -0.24 -10.00
N ALA A 70 -4.80 0.56 -9.24
CA ALA A 70 -5.97 1.27 -9.73
C ALA A 70 -5.59 2.61 -10.38
N VAL A 71 -6.37 3.05 -11.37
CA VAL A 71 -6.29 4.41 -11.90
C VAL A 71 -6.74 5.38 -10.79
N ARG A 72 -5.98 6.45 -10.58
CA ARG A 72 -6.25 7.49 -9.58
C ARG A 72 -6.90 8.73 -10.19
N GLY A 73 -6.60 8.98 -11.46
CA GLY A 73 -7.10 10.16 -12.16
C GLY A 73 -6.93 10.06 -13.66
N LEU A 74 -7.26 11.16 -14.33
CA LEU A 74 -7.13 11.36 -15.76
C LEU A 74 -6.42 12.68 -16.01
N LYS A 75 -5.32 12.61 -16.74
CA LYS A 75 -4.59 13.75 -17.28
C LYS A 75 -5.09 14.06 -18.67
N PHE A 76 -5.36 15.34 -18.94
CA PHE A 76 -5.84 15.81 -20.24
C PHE A 76 -4.73 16.62 -20.92
N ILE A 77 -4.15 16.04 -21.97
CA ILE A 77 -3.12 16.70 -22.77
C ILE A 77 -3.81 17.47 -23.89
N LYS A 78 -3.63 18.78 -23.91
CA LYS A 78 -4.19 19.67 -24.92
C LYS A 78 -3.14 20.06 -25.93
N ASN A 79 -3.51 20.03 -27.21
CA ASN A 79 -2.68 20.62 -28.24
C ASN A 79 -2.84 22.15 -28.19
N HIS A 80 -1.83 22.86 -27.68
CA HIS A 80 -1.88 24.31 -27.51
C HIS A 80 -2.08 25.08 -28.82
N ALA A 81 -1.64 24.53 -29.97
CA ALA A 81 -1.73 25.23 -31.25
C ALA A 81 -3.16 25.28 -31.80
N GLN A 82 -3.99 24.29 -31.48
CA GLN A 82 -5.34 24.14 -32.04
C GLN A 82 -6.44 24.15 -30.95
N ASN A 83 -6.05 24.24 -29.67
CA ASN A 83 -6.94 24.36 -28.52
C ASN A 83 -7.97 23.21 -28.39
N PHE A 84 -7.60 22.01 -28.84
CA PHE A 84 -8.39 20.79 -28.70
C PHE A 84 -7.70 19.78 -27.78
N LEU A 85 -8.49 18.84 -27.25
CA LEU A 85 -7.98 17.74 -26.43
C LEU A 85 -7.30 16.71 -27.35
N GLU A 86 -6.00 16.52 -27.14
CA GLU A 86 -5.18 15.63 -27.95
C GLU A 86 -5.17 14.22 -27.36
N GLN A 87 -4.98 14.11 -26.04
CA GLN A 87 -4.82 12.82 -25.38
C GLN A 87 -5.39 12.83 -23.95
N ILE A 88 -5.87 11.67 -23.50
CA ILE A 88 -6.22 11.39 -22.10
C ILE A 88 -5.31 10.27 -21.62
N GLU A 89 -4.63 10.50 -20.51
CA GLU A 89 -3.76 9.51 -19.88
C GLU A 89 -4.26 9.20 -18.47
N PRO A 90 -4.41 7.92 -18.08
CA PRO A 90 -4.71 7.56 -16.71
C PRO A 90 -3.48 7.82 -15.84
N ILE A 91 -3.75 8.41 -14.67
CA ILE A 91 -2.73 8.62 -13.64
C ILE A 91 -2.71 7.39 -12.76
N CYS A 92 -1.54 6.74 -12.68
CA CYS A 92 -1.38 5.51 -11.92
C CYS A 92 -0.74 5.74 -10.53
N ASN A 93 0.16 6.71 -10.40
CA ASN A 93 0.90 6.98 -9.16
C ASN A 93 0.60 8.39 -8.62
N LEU A 94 0.75 8.60 -7.30
CA LEU A 94 0.59 9.94 -6.69
C LEU A 94 1.68 10.90 -7.16
N THR A 95 2.87 10.38 -7.41
CA THR A 95 4.07 11.19 -7.65
C THR A 95 4.14 11.80 -9.05
N ASP A 96 3.25 11.38 -9.95
CA ASP A 96 3.20 11.89 -11.31
C ASP A 96 2.68 13.35 -11.25
N SER A 97 3.52 14.31 -11.61
CA SER A 97 3.31 15.75 -11.39
C SER A 97 1.93 16.24 -11.86
N ILE A 98 1.25 16.99 -11.00
CA ILE A 98 -0.10 17.52 -11.22
C ILE A 98 -0.06 18.63 -12.28
N ASP A 99 -0.41 18.29 -13.51
CA ASP A 99 -0.59 19.29 -14.57
C ASP A 99 -1.96 19.98 -14.45
N PRO A 100 -2.05 21.29 -14.79
CA PRO A 100 -3.31 22.01 -14.81
C PRO A 100 -4.32 21.33 -15.74
N GLY A 101 -5.46 20.91 -15.21
CA GLY A 101 -6.51 20.21 -15.96
C GLY A 101 -6.58 18.71 -15.71
N THR A 102 -5.80 18.19 -14.77
CA THR A 102 -5.94 16.82 -14.25
C THR A 102 -7.22 16.67 -13.43
N LEU A 103 -7.94 15.56 -13.61
CA LEU A 103 -9.02 15.13 -12.72
C LEU A 103 -8.50 13.98 -11.87
N GLU A 104 -8.47 14.12 -10.55
CA GLU A 104 -7.92 13.11 -9.65
C GLU A 104 -8.83 12.79 -8.46
N CYS A 105 -8.71 11.55 -7.98
CA CYS A 105 -9.27 11.11 -6.72
C CYS A 105 -8.35 11.48 -5.55
N GLU A 106 -8.91 11.57 -4.34
CA GLU A 106 -8.14 11.83 -3.10
C GLU A 106 -7.10 10.73 -2.82
N GLU A 107 -6.19 10.96 -1.87
CA GLU A 107 -5.05 10.09 -1.57
C GLU A 107 -5.45 8.60 -1.33
N ASP A 108 -6.58 8.36 -0.67
CA ASP A 108 -7.09 7.02 -0.35
C ASP A 108 -8.18 6.52 -1.33
N GLU A 109 -8.44 7.24 -2.41
CA GLU A 109 -9.52 6.94 -3.36
C GLU A 109 -9.02 6.50 -4.73
N ALA A 110 -9.72 5.53 -5.32
CA ALA A 110 -9.48 5.05 -6.67
C ALA A 110 -10.63 5.43 -7.60
N LEU A 111 -10.30 5.58 -8.88
CA LEU A 111 -11.25 5.78 -9.95
C LEU A 111 -12.11 4.52 -10.12
N ILE A 112 -13.41 4.68 -9.90
CA ILE A 112 -14.41 3.62 -10.07
C ILE A 112 -15.35 3.86 -11.23
N GLY A 113 -15.35 5.05 -11.83
CA GLY A 113 -16.33 5.35 -12.86
C GLY A 113 -16.10 6.69 -13.54
N LEU A 114 -16.88 6.89 -14.59
CA LEU A 114 -16.90 8.12 -15.38
C LEU A 114 -18.33 8.53 -15.65
N GLN A 115 -18.54 9.83 -15.69
CA GLN A 115 -19.74 10.44 -16.21
C GLN A 115 -19.34 11.40 -17.32
N VAL A 116 -19.90 11.19 -18.51
CA VAL A 116 -19.60 11.99 -19.71
C VAL A 116 -20.85 12.60 -20.28
N ASP A 117 -20.76 13.87 -20.65
CA ASP A 117 -21.80 14.59 -21.36
C ASP A 117 -21.47 14.59 -22.86
N ILE A 118 -22.35 14.01 -23.67
CA ILE A 118 -22.16 13.78 -25.09
C ILE A 118 -23.14 14.65 -25.87
N GLU A 119 -22.65 15.59 -26.67
CA GLU A 119 -23.49 16.44 -27.53
C GLU A 119 -24.09 15.64 -28.70
N HIS A 120 -25.35 15.88 -29.06
CA HIS A 120 -25.99 15.30 -30.23
C HIS A 120 -26.21 16.39 -31.30
N PRO A 121 -25.94 16.13 -32.60
CA PRO A 121 -25.57 14.85 -33.22
C PRO A 121 -24.05 14.63 -33.35
N SER A 122 -23.23 15.61 -32.95
CA SER A 122 -21.76 15.56 -33.10
C SER A 122 -21.11 14.40 -32.33
N LYS A 123 -21.80 13.89 -31.29
CA LYS A 123 -21.36 12.86 -30.34
C LYS A 123 -20.04 13.20 -29.64
N LEU A 124 -19.66 14.49 -29.62
CA LEU A 124 -18.48 14.98 -28.94
C LEU A 124 -18.68 14.99 -27.43
N ILE A 125 -17.65 14.58 -26.68
CA ILE A 125 -17.63 14.70 -25.22
C ILE A 125 -17.41 16.18 -24.85
N LYS A 126 -18.40 16.79 -24.21
CA LYS A 126 -18.37 18.19 -23.74
C LYS A 126 -17.85 18.32 -22.32
N LYS A 127 -18.16 17.34 -21.48
CA LYS A 127 -17.80 17.33 -20.07
C LYS A 127 -17.49 15.91 -19.64
N MET A 128 -16.50 15.76 -18.77
CA MET A 128 -16.15 14.51 -18.12
C MET A 128 -16.01 14.77 -16.62
N GLU A 129 -16.64 13.91 -15.83
CA GLU A 129 -16.51 13.86 -14.38
C GLU A 129 -16.05 12.47 -13.99
N ILE A 130 -15.10 12.40 -13.06
CA ILE A 130 -14.63 11.14 -12.50
C ILE A 130 -15.46 10.75 -11.28
N GLN A 131 -15.56 9.45 -11.03
CA GLN A 131 -16.18 8.93 -9.81
C GLN A 131 -15.15 8.17 -9.02
N CYS A 132 -14.95 8.61 -7.79
CA CYS A 132 -13.94 8.11 -6.89
C CYS A 132 -14.58 7.30 -5.77
N ARG A 133 -13.79 6.40 -5.17
CA ARG A 133 -14.18 5.66 -3.97
C ARG A 133 -12.95 5.28 -3.18
N LYS A 134 -13.03 5.44 -1.86
CA LYS A 134 -12.05 4.90 -0.91
C LYS A 134 -11.73 3.43 -1.18
N VAL A 135 -10.46 3.13 -1.32
CA VAL A 135 -9.97 1.77 -1.41
C VAL A 135 -9.81 1.23 0.02
N PRO A 136 -10.58 0.21 0.42
CA PRO A 136 -10.47 -0.31 1.76
C PRO A 136 -9.12 -0.99 1.93
N THR A 137 -8.32 -0.51 2.88
CA THR A 137 -7.12 -1.24 3.29
C THR A 137 -7.51 -2.50 4.06
N PRO A 138 -6.89 -3.67 3.77
CA PRO A 138 -7.13 -4.88 4.54
C PRO A 138 -6.78 -4.74 6.02
N ALA A 139 -5.96 -3.75 6.38
CA ALA A 139 -5.61 -3.44 7.76
C ALA A 139 -6.82 -3.02 8.60
N LEU A 140 -7.77 -2.24 8.06
CA LEU A 140 -8.89 -1.72 8.85
C LEU A 140 -9.85 -2.81 9.35
N ASN A 141 -9.94 -3.92 8.62
CA ASN A 141 -10.91 -4.98 8.89
C ASN A 141 -10.30 -6.23 9.52
N CYS A 142 -9.00 -6.23 9.84
CA CYS A 142 -8.37 -7.40 10.45
C CYS A 142 -8.49 -7.40 11.98
N THR A 143 -8.41 -8.60 12.57
CA THR A 143 -8.28 -8.78 14.01
C THR A 143 -6.80 -8.95 14.32
N PRO A 144 -6.17 -7.97 14.98
CA PRO A 144 -4.76 -8.06 15.29
C PRO A 144 -4.52 -9.11 16.37
N THR A 145 -3.41 -9.81 16.27
CA THR A 145 -2.88 -10.73 17.27
C THR A 145 -1.42 -10.37 17.54
N GLU A 146 -0.88 -10.80 18.66
CA GLU A 146 0.54 -10.62 18.97
C GLU A 146 1.18 -11.94 19.40
N THR A 147 2.45 -12.12 19.10
CA THR A 147 3.22 -13.30 19.51
C THR A 147 4.69 -12.94 19.71
N PHE A 148 5.36 -13.64 20.61
CA PHE A 148 6.82 -13.61 20.69
C PHE A 148 7.42 -14.62 19.71
N GLN A 149 8.30 -14.16 18.83
CA GLN A 149 9.03 -15.02 17.89
C GLN A 149 10.52 -15.01 18.24
N SER A 150 11.14 -16.19 18.32
CA SER A 150 12.59 -16.32 18.51
C SER A 150 13.32 -15.73 17.30
N VAL A 151 14.19 -14.75 17.54
CA VAL A 151 14.95 -14.07 16.50
C VAL A 151 16.45 -14.37 16.56
N SER A 152 16.98 -14.74 17.72
CA SER A 152 18.41 -15.04 17.90
C SER A 152 18.65 -15.92 19.12
N VAL A 153 19.79 -16.62 19.11
CA VAL A 153 20.30 -17.41 20.23
C VAL A 153 21.77 -17.08 20.42
N CYS A 154 22.16 -16.75 21.64
CA CYS A 154 23.53 -16.54 22.07
C CYS A 154 23.90 -17.70 23.00
N ASP A 155 24.90 -18.49 22.63
CA ASP A 155 25.34 -19.64 23.42
C ASP A 155 26.67 -19.31 24.11
N ASN A 156 26.60 -19.10 25.43
CA ASN A 156 27.76 -18.93 26.29
C ASN A 156 27.89 -20.09 27.30
N SER A 157 27.36 -21.28 26.96
CA SER A 157 27.33 -22.44 27.85
C SER A 157 28.72 -22.94 28.27
N SER A 158 29.74 -22.70 27.44
CA SER A 158 31.14 -23.05 27.71
C SER A 158 32.01 -21.83 28.07
N GLY A 159 31.40 -20.65 28.18
CA GLY A 159 32.10 -19.43 28.55
C GLY A 159 32.51 -19.41 30.02
N LEU A 160 33.60 -18.70 30.29
CA LEU A 160 34.05 -18.37 31.65
C LEU A 160 33.77 -16.91 32.02
N GLN A 161 33.37 -16.10 31.04
CA GLN A 161 33.08 -14.67 31.19
C GLN A 161 31.80 -14.33 30.41
N ASP A 162 31.17 -13.20 30.75
CA ASP A 162 30.03 -12.67 30.01
C ASP A 162 30.37 -12.52 28.52
N MET A 163 29.44 -12.93 27.66
CA MET A 163 29.55 -12.80 26.22
C MET A 163 28.56 -11.76 25.73
N VAL A 164 29.04 -10.73 25.03
CA VAL A 164 28.17 -9.76 24.35
C VAL A 164 27.88 -10.25 22.95
N CYS A 165 26.61 -10.57 22.69
CA CYS A 165 26.11 -10.92 21.37
C CYS A 165 25.44 -9.71 20.73
N LYS A 166 25.74 -9.47 19.44
CA LYS A 166 25.12 -8.43 18.62
C LYS A 166 24.38 -9.06 17.45
N PHE A 167 23.19 -8.56 17.16
CA PHE A 167 22.31 -9.07 16.11
C PHE A 167 21.72 -7.91 15.32
N ILE A 168 21.48 -8.13 14.02
CA ILE A 168 20.70 -7.20 13.21
C ILE A 168 19.27 -7.73 13.16
N GLN A 169 18.32 -6.92 13.62
CA GLN A 169 16.90 -7.26 13.61
C GLN A 169 16.13 -6.23 12.79
N THR A 170 14.92 -6.61 12.36
CA THR A 170 14.08 -5.71 11.56
C THR A 170 12.90 -5.19 12.37
N VAL A 171 12.58 -3.91 12.21
CA VAL A 171 11.47 -3.19 12.84
C VAL A 171 10.65 -2.52 11.75
N GLY A 172 9.33 -2.62 11.80
CA GLY A 172 8.44 -2.07 10.77
C GLY A 172 7.41 -3.06 10.26
N ILE A 173 6.76 -2.69 9.15
CA ILE A 173 5.69 -3.47 8.51
C ILE A 173 6.26 -4.34 7.40
N GLN A 174 5.86 -5.61 7.37
CA GLN A 174 6.19 -6.56 6.30
C GLN A 174 5.02 -7.46 5.94
N VAL A 175 5.12 -8.13 4.80
CA VAL A 175 4.18 -9.19 4.42
C VAL A 175 4.52 -10.46 5.18
N SER A 176 3.51 -11.05 5.82
CA SER A 176 3.65 -12.34 6.49
C SER A 176 4.11 -13.42 5.52
N GLN A 177 5.10 -14.21 5.95
CA GLN A 177 5.62 -15.32 5.14
C GLN A 177 4.54 -16.39 4.89
N SER A 178 3.63 -16.56 5.86
CA SER A 178 2.49 -17.49 5.80
C SER A 178 1.33 -16.99 4.93
N ALA A 179 1.41 -15.77 4.39
CA ALA A 179 0.38 -15.24 3.49
C ALA A 179 0.21 -16.14 2.24
N THR A 180 -1.05 -16.41 1.91
CA THR A 180 -1.45 -17.19 0.74
C THR A 180 -1.05 -16.49 -0.57
N LYS A 181 -1.02 -17.25 -1.68
CA LYS A 181 -0.75 -16.67 -3.01
C LYS A 181 -1.73 -15.56 -3.39
N SER A 182 -2.99 -15.66 -2.97
CA SER A 182 -4.02 -14.63 -3.16
C SER A 182 -3.74 -13.37 -2.35
N GLU A 183 -3.36 -13.51 -1.09
CA GLU A 183 -3.02 -12.38 -0.22
C GLU A 183 -1.75 -11.67 -0.69
N LYS A 184 -0.72 -12.41 -1.09
CA LYS A 184 0.50 -11.84 -1.69
C LYS A 184 0.18 -11.04 -2.97
N LYS A 185 -0.81 -11.45 -3.76
CA LYS A 185 -1.29 -10.68 -4.93
C LYS A 185 -2.06 -9.44 -4.51
N ALA A 186 -2.89 -9.53 -3.47
CA ALA A 186 -3.60 -8.38 -2.92
C ALA A 186 -2.61 -7.35 -2.36
N PHE A 187 -1.60 -7.79 -1.60
CA PHE A 187 -0.51 -6.93 -1.13
C PHE A 187 0.17 -6.20 -2.29
N ARG A 188 0.55 -6.91 -3.36
CA ARG A 188 1.15 -6.27 -4.54
C ARG A 188 0.25 -5.21 -5.14
N PHE A 189 -1.06 -5.44 -5.22
CA PHE A 189 -1.99 -4.41 -5.68
C PHE A 189 -1.96 -3.15 -4.81
N TYR A 190 -1.92 -3.30 -3.48
CA TYR A 190 -1.84 -2.15 -2.56
C TYR A 190 -0.46 -1.50 -2.54
N SER A 191 0.61 -2.28 -2.76
CA SER A 191 2.00 -1.81 -2.83
C SER A 191 2.28 -1.06 -4.13
N ASP A 192 1.80 -1.58 -5.26
CA ASP A 192 1.83 -0.90 -6.57
C ASP A 192 0.96 0.39 -6.56
N TRP A 193 0.12 0.56 -5.53
CA TRP A 193 -0.72 1.74 -5.34
C TRP A 193 -0.19 2.66 -4.23
N GLU A 194 1.08 2.48 -3.84
CA GLU A 194 1.82 3.28 -2.84
C GLU A 194 1.17 3.36 -1.44
N LEU A 195 0.14 2.55 -1.18
CA LEU A 195 -0.45 2.47 0.15
C LEU A 195 0.42 1.69 1.12
N SER A 196 1.40 0.89 0.66
CA SER A 196 1.80 -0.29 1.43
C SER A 196 2.78 -0.09 2.55
N THR A 197 3.63 0.92 2.64
CA THR A 197 4.74 0.80 3.62
C THR A 197 5.41 2.09 4.09
N SER A 198 5.72 3.07 3.23
CA SER A 198 6.54 4.24 3.64
C SER A 198 5.70 5.45 4.07
N GLY A 199 5.34 5.53 5.35
CA GLY A 199 4.66 6.71 5.92
C GLY A 199 3.22 6.93 5.43
N GLY A 200 2.68 5.99 4.65
CA GLY A 200 1.36 6.07 4.04
C GLY A 200 0.22 5.49 4.89
N LEU A 201 -0.97 5.48 4.27
CA LEU A 201 -2.24 5.08 4.87
C LEU A 201 -2.25 3.68 5.52
N LEU A 202 -1.39 2.74 5.09
CA LEU A 202 -1.32 1.43 5.76
C LEU A 202 -0.80 1.55 7.19
N GLY A 203 0.27 2.31 7.41
CA GLY A 203 0.89 2.43 8.73
C GLY A 203 -0.08 3.01 9.75
N SER A 204 -0.74 4.11 9.38
CA SER A 204 -1.77 4.75 10.21
C SER A 204 -2.99 3.84 10.44
N SER A 205 -3.40 3.07 9.43
CA SER A 205 -4.51 2.11 9.57
C SER A 205 -4.17 0.95 10.50
N LEU A 206 -2.98 0.37 10.37
CA LEU A 206 -2.51 -0.68 11.29
C LEU A 206 -2.36 -0.11 12.70
N GLN A 207 -1.75 1.06 12.86
CA GLN A 207 -1.62 1.73 14.15
C GLN A 207 -2.97 1.92 14.83
N ALA A 208 -3.96 2.47 14.11
CA ALA A 208 -5.30 2.68 14.63
C ALA A 208 -5.94 1.36 15.10
N VAL A 209 -5.80 0.29 14.30
CA VAL A 209 -6.41 -1.02 14.60
C VAL A 209 -5.73 -1.71 15.78
N PHE A 210 -4.40 -1.74 15.83
CA PHE A 210 -3.65 -2.30 16.96
C PHE A 210 -3.91 -1.51 18.25
N SER A 211 -3.89 -0.17 18.17
CA SER A 211 -4.17 0.70 19.32
C SER A 211 -5.57 0.52 19.86
N ALA A 212 -6.58 0.37 18.98
CA ALA A 212 -7.97 0.25 19.37
C ALA A 212 -8.35 -1.15 19.87
N LYS A 213 -7.80 -2.21 19.26
CA LYS A 213 -8.19 -3.59 19.55
C LYS A 213 -7.31 -4.29 20.58
N ILE A 214 -6.02 -3.97 20.64
CA ILE A 214 -5.08 -4.52 21.64
C ILE A 214 -4.74 -3.45 22.67
N GLY A 215 -4.29 -2.28 22.22
CA GLY A 215 -3.83 -1.21 23.11
C GLY A 215 -2.78 -1.71 24.11
N PRO A 216 -2.95 -1.53 25.43
CA PRO A 216 -2.15 -2.19 26.44
C PRO A 216 -2.39 -3.71 26.46
N SER A 217 -1.41 -4.49 26.01
CA SER A 217 -1.48 -5.94 26.05
C SER A 217 -1.25 -6.48 27.46
N GLN A 218 -2.10 -7.41 27.87
CA GLN A 218 -1.94 -8.19 29.10
C GLN A 218 -0.95 -9.36 28.93
N GLU A 219 -0.74 -9.83 27.70
CA GLU A 219 0.10 -11.00 27.42
C GLU A 219 1.59 -10.64 27.33
N SER A 220 1.92 -9.54 26.65
CA SER A 220 3.30 -9.09 26.44
C SER A 220 3.74 -7.93 27.33
N SER A 221 2.80 -7.33 28.08
CA SER A 221 2.96 -6.05 28.79
C SER A 221 3.32 -4.86 27.88
N TYR A 222 3.27 -5.04 26.56
CA TYR A 222 3.54 -4.00 25.57
C TYR A 222 2.28 -3.15 25.33
N ASN A 223 2.46 -1.84 25.14
CA ASN A 223 1.35 -0.94 24.85
C ASN A 223 1.39 -0.46 23.39
N TRP A 224 0.56 -1.08 22.55
CA TRP A 224 0.41 -0.78 21.13
C TRP A 224 -0.08 0.65 20.84
N SER A 225 -0.79 1.27 21.79
CA SER A 225 -1.22 2.67 21.68
C SER A 225 -0.07 3.66 21.85
N SER A 226 1.08 3.21 22.37
CA SER A 226 2.29 4.02 22.62
C SER A 226 3.47 3.60 21.74
N THR A 227 3.22 2.83 20.69
CA THR A 227 4.25 2.36 19.75
C THR A 227 4.88 3.51 18.97
N THR A 228 6.19 3.43 18.75
CA THR A 228 6.96 4.43 17.99
C THR A 228 6.55 4.48 16.53
N SER A 229 6.66 5.66 15.91
CA SER A 229 6.34 5.85 14.49
C SER A 229 7.16 4.95 13.56
N SER A 230 8.41 4.62 13.91
CA SER A 230 9.29 3.70 13.17
C SER A 230 8.73 2.29 13.00
N THR A 231 7.84 1.85 13.90
CA THR A 231 7.17 0.55 13.78
C THR A 231 6.12 0.55 12.67
N TRP A 232 5.55 1.72 12.36
CA TRP A 232 4.45 1.87 11.40
C TRP A 232 4.93 2.25 9.99
N THR A 233 6.23 2.17 9.75
CA THR A 233 6.86 2.41 8.45
C THR A 233 7.37 1.12 7.82
N GLU A 234 8.10 1.22 6.71
CA GLU A 234 8.76 0.06 6.09
C GLU A 234 9.76 -0.58 7.06
N LEU A 235 10.13 -1.84 6.77
CA LEU A 235 11.18 -2.51 7.52
C LEU A 235 12.48 -1.70 7.52
N THR A 236 12.97 -1.41 8.72
CA THR A 236 14.28 -0.85 8.98
C THR A 236 15.08 -1.84 9.82
N SER A 237 16.40 -1.86 9.62
CA SER A 237 17.30 -2.73 10.39
C SER A 237 17.83 -1.99 11.61
N VAL A 238 17.83 -2.66 12.76
CA VAL A 238 18.36 -2.16 14.04
C VAL A 238 19.41 -3.14 14.61
N GLU A 239 20.50 -2.62 15.16
CA GLU A 239 21.46 -3.44 15.90
C GLU A 239 20.96 -3.64 17.34
N VAL A 240 20.82 -4.89 17.73
CA VAL A 240 20.39 -5.32 19.07
C VAL A 240 21.58 -5.99 19.75
N SER A 241 21.88 -5.61 20.99
CA SER A 241 22.98 -6.22 21.76
C SER A 241 22.50 -6.79 23.08
N THR A 242 23.02 -7.94 23.47
CA THR A 242 22.67 -8.58 24.75
C THR A 242 23.91 -9.17 25.41
N SER A 243 23.99 -9.08 26.74
CA SER A 243 25.00 -9.79 27.51
C SER A 243 24.46 -11.15 27.95
N THR A 244 25.24 -12.20 27.71
CA THR A 244 24.91 -13.59 28.05
C THR A 244 25.90 -14.09 29.10
N PRO A 245 25.45 -14.43 30.31
CA PRO A 245 26.34 -14.89 31.38
C PRO A 245 27.06 -16.21 31.05
N PRO A 246 28.18 -16.53 31.73
CA PRO A 246 28.86 -17.83 31.63
C PRO A 246 27.91 -18.98 31.96
N GLY A 247 28.00 -20.07 31.20
CA GLY A 247 27.22 -21.28 31.45
C GLY A 247 25.73 -21.17 31.06
N VAL A 248 25.35 -20.14 30.31
CA VAL A 248 23.96 -19.85 29.92
C VAL A 248 23.81 -19.79 28.41
N ILE A 249 22.67 -20.27 27.91
CA ILE A 249 22.18 -20.02 26.55
C ILE A 249 21.09 -18.96 26.65
N THR A 250 21.30 -17.81 26.04
CA THR A 250 20.30 -16.74 25.98
C THR A 250 19.55 -16.80 24.66
N ARG A 251 18.22 -16.92 24.72
CA ARG A 251 17.32 -16.78 23.58
C ARG A 251 16.69 -15.38 23.58
N LEU A 252 16.75 -14.72 22.44
CA LEU A 252 16.09 -13.43 22.23
C LEU A 252 14.82 -13.65 21.40
N GLU A 253 13.69 -13.18 21.92
CA GLU A 253 12.40 -13.19 21.24
C GLU A 253 11.94 -11.76 20.95
N GLN A 254 11.46 -11.50 19.74
CA GLN A 254 10.87 -10.22 19.35
C GLN A 254 9.35 -10.32 19.42
N LEU A 255 8.69 -9.27 19.90
CA LEU A 255 7.23 -9.17 19.79
C LEU A 255 6.85 -8.83 18.35
N ILE A 256 5.94 -9.61 17.78
CA ILE A 256 5.41 -9.41 16.43
C ILE A 256 3.90 -9.32 16.50
N GLY A 257 3.36 -8.21 16.00
CA GLY A 257 1.94 -8.05 15.75
C GLY A 257 1.60 -8.64 14.39
N GLN A 258 0.49 -9.35 14.28
CA GLN A 258 -0.03 -9.83 13.00
C GLN A 258 -1.45 -9.30 12.80
N CYS A 259 -1.74 -8.80 11.61
CA CYS A 259 -3.10 -8.39 11.23
C CYS A 259 -3.31 -8.66 9.74
N SER A 260 -4.21 -9.57 9.40
CA SER A 260 -4.33 -10.10 8.03
C SER A 260 -3.00 -10.72 7.59
N PHE A 261 -2.52 -10.37 6.39
CA PHE A 261 -1.24 -10.79 5.84
C PHE A 261 -0.09 -9.81 6.18
N TYR A 262 -0.27 -8.89 7.12
CA TYR A 262 0.78 -8.00 7.59
C TYR A 262 1.36 -8.49 8.92
N ASN A 263 2.68 -8.45 9.02
CA ASN A 263 3.41 -8.55 10.28
C ASN A 263 3.98 -7.16 10.62
N VAL A 264 3.86 -6.79 11.88
CA VAL A 264 4.37 -5.55 12.47
C VAL A 264 5.43 -5.94 13.49
N ASN A 265 6.69 -5.77 13.11
CA ASN A 265 7.82 -6.09 13.97
C ASN A 265 8.10 -4.86 14.85
N VAL A 266 7.87 -4.96 16.16
CA VAL A 266 8.14 -3.86 17.09
C VAL A 266 9.57 -3.92 17.60
N ASN A 267 10.14 -2.76 17.98
CA ASN A 267 11.39 -2.69 18.74
C ASN A 267 11.14 -3.03 20.23
N TYR A 268 10.74 -4.27 20.49
CA TYR A 268 10.48 -4.79 21.83
C TYR A 268 10.88 -6.25 21.92
N PHE A 269 11.82 -6.55 22.81
CA PHE A 269 12.45 -7.87 22.91
C PHE A 269 12.33 -8.45 24.32
N LYS A 270 12.22 -9.77 24.37
CA LYS A 270 12.22 -10.59 25.57
C LYS A 270 13.48 -11.45 25.59
N GLN A 271 14.24 -11.38 26.67
CA GLN A 271 15.43 -12.21 26.88
C GLN A 271 15.07 -13.39 27.78
N ILE A 272 15.41 -14.60 27.33
CA ILE A 272 15.20 -15.84 28.06
C ILE A 272 16.54 -16.52 28.27
N ASP A 273 16.96 -16.60 29.52
CA ASP A 273 18.21 -17.22 29.91
C ASP A 273 17.95 -18.67 30.33
N ILE A 274 18.61 -19.60 29.64
CA ILE A 274 18.48 -21.05 29.82
C ILE A 274 19.80 -21.55 30.39
N SER A 275 19.78 -21.97 31.65
CA SER A 275 20.93 -22.60 32.31
C SER A 275 20.71 -24.12 32.35
N PRO A 276 21.76 -24.94 32.16
CA PRO A 276 21.65 -26.40 32.12
C PRO A 276 21.09 -27.02 33.41
N ASN A 277 21.19 -26.32 34.55
CA ASN A 277 20.84 -26.84 35.87
C ASN A 277 19.65 -26.13 36.54
N SER A 278 18.94 -25.23 35.85
CA SER A 278 17.83 -24.47 36.47
C SER A 278 16.65 -24.19 35.55
N THR A 279 15.50 -23.91 36.17
CA THR A 279 14.30 -23.37 35.50
C THR A 279 14.65 -22.07 34.78
N SER A 280 14.23 -21.94 33.52
CA SER A 280 14.50 -20.77 32.68
C SER A 280 14.18 -19.46 33.40
N ARG A 281 15.13 -18.52 33.43
CA ARG A 281 14.91 -17.18 33.96
C ARG A 281 14.44 -16.27 32.83
N VAL A 282 13.29 -15.65 33.02
CA VAL A 282 12.72 -14.71 32.04
C VAL A 282 13.01 -13.29 32.53
N ASN A 283 13.81 -12.55 31.77
CA ASN A 283 14.02 -11.13 32.00
C ASN A 283 13.07 -10.36 31.06
N ASN A 284 12.07 -9.71 31.63
CA ASN A 284 11.06 -9.00 30.85
C ASN A 284 11.60 -7.65 30.36
N SER A 285 11.42 -7.40 29.07
CA SER A 285 11.60 -6.13 28.35
C SER A 285 13.03 -5.58 28.31
N LEU A 286 13.73 -5.83 27.21
CA LEU A 286 14.81 -4.97 26.75
C LEU A 286 14.23 -3.95 25.76
N LYS A 287 14.23 -2.67 26.13
CA LYS A 287 14.00 -1.56 25.20
C LYS A 287 15.37 -1.10 24.71
N PHE A 288 15.62 -1.23 23.42
CA PHE A 288 16.84 -0.72 22.81
C PHE A 288 16.60 0.71 22.33
N GLU A 289 17.52 1.61 22.69
CA GLU A 289 17.54 2.93 22.10
C GLU A 289 17.85 2.79 20.60
N GLU A 290 17.04 3.46 19.77
CA GLU A 290 17.31 3.57 18.34
C GLU A 290 18.59 4.38 18.14
N SER A 291 19.72 3.71 17.97
CA SER A 291 20.86 4.34 17.29
C SER A 291 20.60 4.23 15.80
N ILE A 292 19.93 5.25 15.23
CA ILE A 292 19.69 5.34 13.79
C ILE A 292 21.02 5.67 13.10
N ASN A 293 21.84 4.67 12.86
CA ASN A 293 22.97 4.77 11.94
C ASN A 293 22.44 4.53 10.53
N PHE A 294 22.16 5.59 9.78
CA PHE A 294 21.92 5.52 8.34
C PHE A 294 23.22 5.10 7.62
N SER A 295 23.51 3.80 7.65
CA SER A 295 24.46 3.17 6.75
C SER A 295 23.72 2.93 5.43
N LEU A 296 23.81 3.88 4.50
CA LEU A 296 23.35 3.64 3.13
C LEU A 296 24.19 2.49 2.56
N PRO A 297 23.57 1.44 1.97
CA PRO A 297 24.34 0.42 1.29
C PRO A 297 25.19 1.07 0.18
N PRO A 298 26.42 0.58 -0.06
CA PRO A 298 27.25 1.12 -1.12
C PRO A 298 26.50 1.00 -2.45
N ILE A 299 26.22 2.13 -3.08
CA ILE A 299 25.68 2.19 -4.43
C ILE A 299 26.78 1.69 -5.37
N ASN A 300 26.65 0.46 -5.86
CA ASN A 300 27.48 -0.02 -6.96
C ASN A 300 27.08 0.74 -8.23
N LEU A 301 27.77 1.86 -8.50
CA LEU A 301 27.74 2.51 -9.80
C LEU A 301 28.51 1.62 -10.78
N VAL A 302 27.79 0.83 -11.56
CA VAL A 302 28.34 0.20 -12.76
C VAL A 302 28.44 1.31 -13.81
N PHE A 303 29.66 1.78 -14.07
CA PHE A 303 30.00 2.64 -15.19
C PHE A 303 30.25 1.81 -16.46
#